data_AF-A0A3L6NEV1-F1
#
_entry.id   AF-A0A3L6NEV1-F1
#
_cell.length_a   1.000
_cell.length_b   1.000
_cell.length_c   1.000
_cell.angle_alpha   90.00
_cell.angle_beta   90.00
_cell.angle_gamma   90.00
#
_symmetry.space_group_name_H-M   'P 1'
#
loop_
_entity.id
_entity.type
_entity.pdbx_description
1 polymer ?
#
loop_
_entity_poly.entity_id
_entity_poly.type
_entity_poly.pdbx_seq_one_letter_code
_entity_poly.pdbx_strand_id
1 'polypeptide(L)'
;MVPTHRNLLHEFSHTEVAAYSNPSEKQAIITFLDSNADQYTKDKVKTLEGLFGSKDIPQNKNIEFINIDLNQDNFFRKFFYGHFFTVYVAYYLGIHSDVEGRDLISIAAKNPWWSQRNIELHPKCVDIPAELKG
;
A
#
# COMPACT_ATOMS: atom_id res chain seq x y z
N MET A 1 -8.46 -0.33 8.69
CA MET A 1 -7.10 -0.55 8.14
C MET A 1 -7.17 -0.19 6.69
N VAL A 2 -6.10 0.37 6.14
CA VAL A 2 -5.96 0.50 4.70
C VAL A 2 -5.05 -0.65 4.23
N PRO A 3 -5.48 -1.48 3.27
CA PRO A 3 -4.62 -2.51 2.73
C PRO A 3 -3.44 -1.85 2.02
N THR A 4 -2.23 -2.21 2.42
CA THR A 4 -0.99 -1.63 1.88
C THR A 4 -0.14 -2.74 1.29
N HIS A 5 0.36 -2.51 0.08
CA HIS A 5 1.31 -3.41 -0.57
C HIS A 5 2.67 -2.71 -0.63
N ARG A 6 3.72 -3.44 -0.24
CA ARG A 6 5.10 -3.03 -0.50
C ARG A 6 5.60 -3.83 -1.68
N ASN A 7 6.06 -3.14 -2.72
CA ASN A 7 6.79 -3.80 -3.78
C ASN A 7 8.11 -3.08 -4.08
N LEU A 8 9.11 -3.83 -4.55
CA LEU A 8 10.36 -3.24 -4.99
C LEU A 8 10.14 -2.60 -6.36
N LEU A 9 10.55 -1.34 -6.51
CA LEU A 9 10.42 -0.59 -7.77
C LEU A 9 11.01 -1.34 -8.97
N HIS A 10 12.11 -2.06 -8.74
CA HIS A 10 12.78 -2.82 -9.79
C HIS A 10 12.08 -4.13 -10.14
N GLU A 11 11.27 -4.67 -9.24
CA GLU A 11 10.47 -5.88 -9.43
C GLU A 11 9.04 -5.58 -9.91
N PHE A 12 8.65 -4.30 -9.93
CA PHE A 12 7.36 -3.88 -10.46
C PHE A 12 7.24 -4.29 -11.94
N SER A 13 6.32 -5.22 -12.20
CA SER A 13 6.15 -5.89 -13.48
C SER A 13 4.71 -5.76 -14.00
N HIS A 14 4.39 -6.50 -15.06
CA HIS A 14 3.06 -6.50 -15.67
C HIS A 14 1.96 -7.00 -14.71
N THR A 15 2.29 -7.89 -13.76
CA THR A 15 1.32 -8.40 -12.78
C THR A 15 0.84 -7.30 -11.84
N GLU A 16 1.77 -6.47 -11.35
CA GLU A 16 1.42 -5.32 -10.52
C GLU A 16 0.68 -4.26 -11.31
N VAL A 17 1.09 -4.02 -12.56
CA VAL A 17 0.38 -3.07 -13.41
C VAL A 17 -1.07 -3.48 -13.57
N ALA A 18 -1.34 -4.75 -13.84
CA ALA A 18 -2.70 -5.26 -13.93
C ALA A 18 -3.46 -5.15 -12.60
N ALA A 19 -2.80 -5.44 -11.47
CA ALA A 19 -3.42 -5.43 -10.15
C ALA A 19 -3.80 -4.03 -9.65
N TYR A 20 -3.01 -3.01 -10.00
CA TYR A 20 -3.19 -1.63 -9.51
C TYR A 20 -3.84 -0.69 -10.53
N SER A 21 -4.05 -1.15 -11.77
CA SER A 21 -4.80 -0.39 -12.77
C SER A 21 -6.31 -0.47 -12.51
N ASN A 22 -7.03 0.62 -12.78
CA ASN A 22 -8.49 0.68 -12.69
C ASN A 22 -9.09 0.20 -11.34
N PRO A 23 -8.59 0.66 -10.19
CA PRO A 23 -9.11 0.18 -8.91
C PRO A 23 -10.56 0.65 -8.70
N SER A 24 -11.39 -0.27 -8.19
CA SER A 24 -12.78 0.07 -7.82
C SER A 24 -12.84 1.01 -6.62
N GLU A 25 -11.87 0.88 -5.71
CA GLU A 25 -11.70 1.73 -4.52
C GLU A 25 -10.65 2.81 -4.76
N LYS A 26 -10.64 3.85 -3.92
CA LYS A 26 -9.56 4.85 -3.95
C LYS A 26 -8.23 4.22 -3.54
N GLN A 27 -7.20 4.44 -4.34
CA GLN A 27 -5.84 3.97 -4.09
C GLN A 27 -4.87 5.16 -4.08
N ALA A 28 -3.85 5.09 -3.22
CA ALA A 28 -2.71 6.01 -3.27
C ALA A 28 -1.43 5.22 -3.55
N ILE A 29 -0.61 5.75 -4.45
CA ILE A 29 0.75 5.28 -4.74
C ILE A 29 1.69 6.39 -4.30
N ILE A 30 2.55 6.08 -3.31
CA ILE A 30 3.53 7.03 -2.77
C ILE A 30 4.91 6.55 -3.18
N THR A 31 5.69 7.41 -3.83
CA THR A 31 7.09 7.14 -4.13
C THR A 31 8.00 8.14 -3.42
N PHE A 32 9.12 7.65 -2.89
CA PHE A 32 10.15 8.49 -2.30
C PHE A 32 11.29 8.67 -3.31
N LEU A 33 11.58 9.91 -3.68
CA LEU A 33 12.56 10.26 -4.69
C LEU A 33 13.90 10.60 -4.04
N ASP A 34 14.93 9.82 -4.32
CA ASP A 34 16.30 10.19 -3.95
C ASP A 34 16.94 11.00 -5.08
N SER A 35 17.39 12.22 -4.80
CA SER A 35 18.13 13.07 -5.74
C SER A 35 19.37 12.38 -6.33
N ASN A 36 20.00 11.51 -5.53
CA ASN A 36 21.21 10.76 -5.87
C ASN A 36 20.89 9.44 -6.59
N ALA A 37 19.61 9.12 -6.85
CA ALA A 37 19.25 7.94 -7.62
C ALA A 37 19.83 8.02 -9.04
N ASP A 38 20.20 6.85 -9.56
CA ASP A 38 20.64 6.73 -10.95
C ASP A 38 19.50 7.02 -11.94
N GLN A 39 19.88 7.23 -13.20
CA GLN A 39 18.93 7.57 -14.25
C GLN A 39 17.91 6.45 -14.48
N TYR A 40 18.33 5.19 -14.38
CA TYR A 40 17.46 4.04 -14.55
C TYR A 40 16.30 4.02 -13.54
N THR A 41 16.61 4.31 -12.28
CA THR A 41 15.63 4.43 -11.19
C THR A 41 14.68 5.60 -11.43
N LYS A 42 15.22 6.76 -11.82
CA LYS A 42 14.41 7.95 -12.15
C LYS A 42 13.45 7.69 -13.32
N ASP A 43 13.92 7.05 -14.38
CA ASP A 43 13.11 6.71 -15.55
C ASP A 43 12.02 5.69 -15.22
N LYS A 44 12.30 4.73 -14.32
CA LYS A 44 11.28 3.79 -13.81
C LYS A 44 10.18 4.51 -13.05
N VAL A 45 10.51 5.43 -12.14
CA VAL A 45 9.50 6.21 -11.41
C VAL A 45 8.66 7.03 -12.37
N LYS A 46 9.29 7.72 -13.33
CA LYS A 46 8.59 8.49 -14.35
C LYS A 46 7.65 7.63 -15.19
N THR A 47 8.06 6.40 -15.50
CA THR A 47 7.21 5.42 -16.20
C THR A 47 5.98 5.06 -15.36
N LEU A 48 6.15 4.78 -14.06
CA LEU A 48 5.03 4.50 -13.16
C LEU A 48 4.08 5.71 -13.02
N GLU A 49 4.62 6.91 -12.90
CA GLU A 49 3.83 8.14 -12.84
C GLU A 49 3.01 8.33 -14.13
N GLY A 50 3.61 8.06 -15.29
CA GLY A 50 2.89 8.08 -16.57
C GLY A 50 1.76 7.04 -16.66
N LEU A 51 1.99 5.84 -16.12
CA LEU A 51 1.01 4.76 -16.12
C LEU A 51 -0.17 5.01 -15.18
N PHE A 52 0.09 5.53 -13.97
CA PHE A 52 -0.90 5.59 -12.89
C PHE A 52 -1.30 7.00 -12.45
N GLY A 53 -0.44 8.00 -12.67
CA GLY A 53 -0.62 9.35 -12.17
C GLY A 53 -1.40 10.28 -13.11
N SER A 54 -1.46 9.97 -14.41
CA SER A 54 -2.21 10.79 -15.37
C SER A 54 -3.71 10.68 -15.13
N LYS A 55 -4.34 11.83 -14.83
CA LYS A 55 -5.80 11.95 -14.64
C LYS A 55 -6.57 12.01 -15.97
N ASP A 56 -5.87 12.19 -17.09
CA ASP A 56 -6.48 12.16 -18.43
C ASP A 56 -6.89 10.74 -18.83
N ILE A 57 -6.33 9.72 -18.19
CA ILE A 57 -6.67 8.32 -18.40
C ILE A 57 -7.84 7.95 -17.48
N PRO A 58 -9.04 7.62 -18.01
CA PRO A 58 -10.23 7.39 -17.18
C PRO A 58 -10.06 6.30 -16.10
N GLN A 59 -9.24 5.30 -16.36
CA GLN A 59 -8.97 4.20 -15.42
C GLN A 59 -8.15 4.62 -14.19
N ASN A 60 -7.46 5.76 -14.25
CA ASN A 60 -6.63 6.27 -13.16
C ASN A 60 -7.36 7.25 -12.25
N LYS A 61 -8.65 7.53 -12.51
CA LYS A 61 -9.42 8.53 -11.76
C LYS A 61 -9.45 8.29 -10.24
N ASN A 62 -9.33 7.04 -9.82
CA ASN A 62 -9.35 6.61 -8.42
C ASN A 62 -7.94 6.44 -7.82
N ILE A 63 -6.88 6.72 -8.59
CA ILE A 63 -5.50 6.59 -8.17
C ILE A 63 -4.93 7.97 -7.88
N GLU A 64 -4.47 8.20 -6.65
CA GLU A 64 -3.60 9.33 -6.34
C GLU A 64 -2.13 8.89 -6.41
N PHE A 65 -1.32 9.64 -7.16
CA PHE A 65 0.12 9.38 -7.28
C PHE A 65 0.88 10.53 -6.65
N ILE A 66 1.73 10.22 -5.66
CA ILE A 66 2.40 11.22 -4.85
C ILE A 66 3.90 10.92 -4.87
N ASN A 67 4.68 11.93 -5.26
CA ASN A 67 6.14 11.91 -5.22
C ASN A 67 6.61 12.75 -4.05
N ILE A 68 7.51 12.19 -3.23
CA ILE A 68 8.08 12.86 -2.05
C ILE A 68 9.59 12.89 -2.20
N ASP A 69 10.16 14.08 -2.34
CA ASP A 69 11.61 14.25 -2.42
C ASP A 69 12.30 14.01 -1.07
N LEU A 70 13.33 13.15 -1.08
CA LEU A 70 14.20 12.85 0.05
C LEU A 70 15.37 13.85 0.10
N ASN A 71 15.14 15.00 0.72
CA ASN A 71 16.09 16.11 0.79
C ASN A 71 17.10 16.03 1.96
N GLN A 72 17.22 14.88 2.62
CA GLN A 72 18.14 14.72 3.75
C GLN A 72 19.57 14.42 3.29
N ASP A 73 20.56 14.87 4.07
CA ASP A 73 21.98 14.90 3.66
C ASP A 73 22.62 13.53 3.41
N ASN A 74 22.15 12.48 4.09
CA ASN A 74 22.76 11.15 4.02
C ASN A 74 21.73 10.02 4.00
N PHE A 75 22.19 8.84 3.60
CA PHE A 75 21.36 7.65 3.48
C PHE A 75 20.55 7.34 4.75
N PHE A 76 21.17 7.32 5.93
CA PHE A 76 20.46 7.01 7.16
C PHE A 76 19.35 8.01 7.47
N ARG A 77 19.61 9.30 7.27
CA ARG A 77 18.59 10.34 7.47
C ARG A 77 17.43 10.19 6.48
N LYS A 78 17.72 9.92 5.20
CA LYS A 78 16.70 9.64 4.17
C LYS A 78 15.87 8.39 4.52
N PHE A 79 16.54 7.32 4.94
CA PHE A 79 15.91 6.07 5.34
C PHE A 79 14.97 6.27 6.53
N PHE A 80 15.45 6.88 7.63
CA PHE A 80 14.63 7.12 8.80
C PHE A 80 13.50 8.11 8.51
N TYR A 81 13.74 9.12 7.66
CA TYR A 81 12.68 10.01 7.21
C TYR A 81 11.54 9.24 6.51
N GLY A 82 11.86 8.43 5.50
CA GLY A 82 10.85 7.62 4.80
C GLY A 82 10.14 6.62 5.73
N HIS A 83 10.88 6.02 6.66
CA HIS A 83 10.32 5.14 7.69
C HIS A 83 9.31 5.87 8.58
N PHE A 84 9.70 6.96 9.22
CA PHE A 84 8.81 7.72 10.10
C PHE A 84 7.63 8.32 9.34
N PHE A 85 7.84 8.81 8.11
CA PHE A 85 6.74 9.25 7.25
C PHE A 85 5.68 8.15 7.09
N THR A 86 6.11 6.93 6.77
CA THR A 86 5.21 5.78 6.58
C THR A 86 4.51 5.40 7.89
N VAL A 87 5.19 5.48 9.03
CA VAL A 87 4.59 5.27 10.37
C VAL A 87 3.49 6.30 10.65
N TYR A 88 3.72 7.57 10.34
CA TYR A 88 2.70 8.61 10.50
C TYR A 88 1.50 8.39 9.57
N VAL A 89 1.73 8.01 8.31
CA VAL A 89 0.64 7.63 7.40
C VAL A 89 -0.19 6.50 8.01
N ALA A 90 0.45 5.43 8.49
CA ALA A 90 -0.26 4.32 9.13
C ALA A 90 -1.05 4.75 10.37
N TYR A 91 -0.49 5.63 11.20
CA TYR A 91 -1.15 6.18 12.39
C TYR A 91 -2.42 6.96 12.02
N TYR A 92 -2.33 7.92 11.09
CA TYR A 92 -3.48 8.71 10.68
C TYR A 92 -4.54 7.89 9.95
N LEU A 93 -4.13 6.91 9.13
CA LEU A 93 -5.07 5.96 8.53
C LEU A 93 -5.79 5.11 9.59
N GLY A 94 -5.09 4.75 10.67
CA GLY A 94 -5.67 4.09 11.84
C GLY A 94 -6.75 4.94 12.51
N ILE A 95 -6.43 6.21 12.83
CA ILE A 95 -7.38 7.16 13.39
C ILE A 95 -8.61 7.32 12.49
N HIS A 96 -8.40 7.52 11.19
CA HIS A 96 -9.49 7.75 10.24
C HIS A 96 -10.37 6.52 10.01
N SER A 97 -9.87 5.31 10.27
CA SER A 97 -10.64 4.10 9.98
C SER A 97 -11.67 3.75 11.06
N ASP A 98 -11.63 4.34 12.26
CA ASP A 98 -12.50 3.98 13.42
C ASP A 98 -12.66 2.46 13.64
N VAL A 99 -11.56 1.71 13.50
CA VAL A 99 -11.57 0.26 13.71
C VAL A 99 -10.61 -0.06 14.86
N GLU A 100 -11.08 -0.84 15.83
CA GLU A 100 -10.23 -1.38 16.90
C GLU A 100 -9.12 -2.26 16.28
N GLY A 101 -7.87 -1.98 16.66
CA GLY A 101 -6.62 -2.43 16.00
C GLY A 101 -6.49 -3.88 15.54
N ARG A 102 -7.27 -4.82 16.10
CA ARG A 102 -7.01 -6.26 15.97
C ARG A 102 -7.65 -6.95 14.76
N ASP A 103 -8.83 -6.53 14.30
CA ASP A 103 -9.53 -7.19 13.17
C ASP A 103 -9.35 -6.44 11.85
N LEU A 104 -8.43 -5.49 11.90
CA LEU A 104 -8.29 -4.38 10.98
C LEU A 104 -7.77 -4.87 9.60
N ILE A 105 -6.78 -5.78 9.57
CA ILE A 105 -6.24 -6.40 8.33
C ILE A 105 -7.32 -7.22 7.64
N SER A 106 -8.00 -8.03 8.44
CA SER A 106 -8.97 -9.05 8.05
C SER A 106 -10.19 -8.42 7.39
N ILE A 107 -10.73 -7.37 8.01
CA ILE A 107 -11.86 -6.60 7.50
C ILE A 107 -11.47 -5.85 6.20
N ALA A 108 -10.30 -5.21 6.17
CA ALA A 108 -9.86 -4.43 5.02
C ALA A 108 -9.50 -5.28 3.79
N ALA A 109 -8.96 -6.48 4.00
CA ALA A 109 -8.66 -7.43 2.94
C ALA A 109 -9.90 -8.22 2.46
N LYS A 110 -11.10 -7.93 2.98
CA LYS A 110 -12.31 -8.77 2.84
C LYS A 110 -12.01 -10.24 3.16
N ASN A 111 -11.11 -10.45 4.11
CA ASN A 111 -10.62 -11.75 4.55
C ASN A 111 -10.99 -11.91 6.04
N PRO A 112 -12.23 -12.31 6.34
CA PRO A 112 -12.72 -12.40 7.72
C PRO A 112 -12.00 -13.46 8.56
N TRP A 113 -11.23 -14.37 7.95
CA TRP A 113 -10.54 -15.49 8.60
C TRP A 113 -9.62 -15.07 9.75
N TRP A 114 -9.02 -13.88 9.65
CA TRP A 114 -8.07 -13.37 10.64
C TRP A 114 -8.71 -12.40 11.64
N SER A 115 -10.04 -12.31 11.69
CA SER A 115 -10.72 -11.57 12.74
C SER A 115 -10.60 -12.31 14.08
N GLN A 116 -10.49 -11.59 15.17
CA GLN A 116 -10.42 -12.10 16.52
C GLN A 116 -11.65 -12.93 16.84
N ARG A 117 -12.82 -12.53 16.33
CA ARG A 117 -14.04 -13.36 16.40
C ARG A 117 -13.84 -14.74 15.77
N ASN A 118 -13.22 -14.84 14.60
CA ASN A 118 -12.99 -16.13 13.95
C ASN A 118 -11.86 -16.94 14.59
N ILE A 119 -10.84 -16.29 15.14
CA ILE A 119 -9.78 -16.95 15.92
C ILE A 119 -10.33 -17.53 17.23
N GLU A 120 -11.24 -16.82 17.89
CA GLU A 120 -11.94 -17.29 19.09
C GLU A 120 -12.90 -18.44 18.78
N LEU A 121 -13.59 -18.40 17.64
CA LEU A 121 -14.46 -19.48 17.17
C LEU A 121 -13.69 -20.72 16.68
N HIS A 122 -12.48 -20.52 16.14
CA HIS A 122 -11.62 -21.57 15.58
C HIS A 122 -10.18 -21.47 16.15
N PRO A 123 -9.97 -21.83 17.44
CA PRO A 123 -8.71 -21.61 18.14
C PRO A 123 -7.54 -22.49 17.66
N LYS A 124 -7.81 -23.48 16.82
CA LYS A 124 -6.79 -24.29 16.15
C LYS A 124 -6.88 -24.02 14.65
N CYS A 125 -5.76 -23.65 14.03
CA CYS A 125 -5.69 -23.32 12.60
C CYS A 125 -6.08 -24.47 11.66
N VAL A 126 -6.21 -25.69 12.17
CA VAL A 126 -6.60 -26.90 11.43
C VAL A 126 -8.12 -27.16 11.41
N ASP A 127 -8.88 -26.47 12.27
CA ASP A 127 -10.33 -26.64 12.41
C ASP A 127 -11.11 -25.52 11.70
N ILE A 128 -10.42 -24.79 10.80
CA ILE A 128 -11.00 -23.69 10.04
C ILE A 128 -11.69 -24.26 8.79
N PRO A 129 -13.02 -24.11 8.64
CA PRO A 129 -13.75 -24.58 7.46
C PRO A 129 -13.30 -23.84 6.20
N ALA A 130 -13.50 -24.40 5.00
CA ALA A 130 -13.10 -23.74 3.74
C ALA A 130 -13.99 -22.53 3.37
N GLU A 131 -15.21 -22.45 3.94
CA GLU A 131 -16.17 -21.37 3.71
C GLU A 131 -16.75 -20.90 5.06
N LEU A 132 -16.72 -19.58 5.30
CA LEU A 132 -17.44 -18.96 6.43
C LEU A 132 -18.89 -18.73 6.00
N LYS A 133 -19.83 -19.46 6.62
CA LYS A 133 -21.25 -19.13 6.50
C LYS A 133 -21.52 -17.89 7.34
N GLY A 134 -21.95 -16.81 6.68
CA GLY A 134 -22.28 -15.52 7.31
C GLY A 134 -23.46 -15.59 8.27
#